data_AF-A0A969YHX3-F1
#
_entry.id   AF-A0A969YHX3-F1
#
_cell.length_a   1.000
_cell.length_b   1.000
_cell.length_c   1.000
_cell.angle_alpha   90.00
_cell.angle_beta   90.00
_cell.angle_gamma   90.00
#
_symmetry.space_group_name_H-M   'P 1'
#
loop_
_entity.id
_entity.type
_entity.pdbx_description
1 polymer ?
#
loop_
_entity_poly.entity_id
_entity_poly.type
_entity_poly.pdbx_seq_one_letter_code
_entity_poly.pdbx_strand_id
1 'polypeptide(L)'
;MKRTIRRILALSLVLCLFLAASALGEAARFGPQDLNVNAAYAGASETDVRQAFGEPVSAETSTQAATGDTLTTWRYDGLTLRFTEGRLTGADWTSPAPNGPRGLKVGDSLDTVTGAFYRDAAASEDVLYTAGWVDALQAQLPPYGIVIRHADGSVTVQYLAPVEPYAADVAASPAEYVYQSHAILTFSVSSDTSTVVEINWSLGALAE
;
A
#
# COMPACT_ATOMS: atom_id res chain seq x y z
N MET A 1 3.44 -57.32 -2.40
CA MET A 1 3.35 -56.13 -1.52
C MET A 1 4.41 -55.05 -1.74
N LYS A 2 5.71 -55.36 -1.98
CA LYS A 2 6.75 -54.32 -2.14
C LYS A 2 6.61 -53.41 -3.39
N ARG A 3 5.89 -53.83 -4.44
CA ARG A 3 5.67 -53.04 -5.66
C ARG A 3 4.60 -51.94 -5.54
N THR A 4 3.65 -52.09 -4.62
CA THR A 4 2.52 -51.14 -4.46
C THR A 4 2.91 -49.91 -3.64
N ILE A 5 3.80 -50.06 -2.66
CA ILE A 5 4.29 -48.95 -1.81
C ILE A 5 5.18 -47.96 -2.59
N ARG A 6 6.00 -48.44 -3.53
CA ARG A 6 6.84 -47.56 -4.37
C ARG A 6 6.03 -46.66 -5.31
N ARG A 7 4.83 -47.09 -5.74
CA ARG A 7 3.95 -46.29 -6.61
C ARG A 7 3.21 -45.20 -5.83
N ILE A 8 2.85 -45.46 -4.58
CA ILE A 8 2.19 -44.47 -3.71
C ILE A 8 3.16 -43.36 -3.30
N LEU A 9 4.42 -43.69 -2.96
CA LEU A 9 5.44 -42.69 -2.65
C LEU A 9 5.80 -41.78 -3.84
N ALA A 10 5.85 -42.33 -5.06
CA ALA A 10 6.13 -41.53 -6.26
C ALA A 10 4.97 -40.57 -6.59
N LEU A 11 3.72 -40.97 -6.34
CA LEU A 11 2.54 -40.11 -6.59
C LEU A 11 2.46 -38.94 -5.59
N SER A 12 2.82 -39.17 -4.31
CA SER A 12 2.85 -38.11 -3.29
C SER A 12 3.95 -37.07 -3.54
N LEU A 13 5.12 -37.47 -4.04
CA LEU A 13 6.21 -36.53 -4.34
C LEU A 13 5.87 -35.60 -5.53
N VAL A 14 5.20 -36.12 -6.56
CA VAL A 14 4.76 -35.33 -7.73
C VAL A 14 3.64 -34.36 -7.35
N LEU A 15 2.75 -34.73 -6.42
CA LEU A 15 1.70 -33.83 -5.93
C LEU A 15 2.28 -32.69 -5.06
N CYS A 16 3.31 -32.95 -4.24
CA CYS A 16 4.04 -31.91 -3.52
C CYS A 16 4.81 -30.96 -4.45
N LEU A 17 5.37 -31.47 -5.56
CA LEU A 17 6.03 -30.65 -6.58
C LEU A 17 5.05 -29.80 -7.39
N PHE A 18 3.83 -30.29 -7.65
CA PHE A 18 2.78 -29.51 -8.33
C PHE A 18 2.16 -28.42 -7.45
N LEU A 19 2.06 -28.63 -6.14
CA LEU A 19 1.62 -27.60 -5.18
C LEU A 19 2.67 -26.48 -4.99
N ALA A 20 3.96 -26.79 -5.12
CA ALA A 20 5.05 -25.82 -5.02
C ALA A 20 5.27 -24.96 -6.29
N ALA A 21 4.68 -25.36 -7.44
CA ALA A 21 4.75 -24.58 -8.68
C ALA A 21 3.64 -23.52 -8.80
N SER A 22 2.75 -23.43 -7.81
CA SER A 22 1.65 -22.49 -7.78
C SER A 22 2.18 -21.09 -7.48
N ALA A 23 2.23 -20.25 -8.51
CA ALA A 23 2.30 -18.80 -8.43
C ALA A 23 3.65 -18.16 -8.05
N LEU A 24 4.67 -18.33 -8.89
CA LEU A 24 5.49 -17.18 -9.27
C LEU A 24 4.65 -16.28 -10.20
N GLY A 25 3.56 -15.74 -9.68
CA GLY A 25 2.81 -14.69 -10.36
C GLY A 25 3.70 -13.45 -10.37
N GLU A 26 3.82 -12.81 -11.53
CA GLU A 26 4.46 -11.50 -11.61
C GLU A 26 3.76 -10.55 -10.64
N ALA A 27 4.54 -9.86 -9.79
CA ALA A 27 3.97 -8.98 -8.79
C ALA A 27 3.10 -7.91 -9.49
N ALA A 28 1.86 -7.74 -9.04
CA ALA A 28 0.96 -6.77 -9.64
C ALA A 28 1.35 -5.34 -9.27
N ARG A 29 1.01 -4.35 -10.11
CA ARG A 29 1.13 -2.92 -9.76
C ARG A 29 0.28 -2.62 -8.53
N PHE A 30 0.68 -1.61 -7.76
CA PHE A 30 -0.14 -1.11 -6.65
C PHE A 30 -1.46 -0.53 -7.19
N GLY A 31 -2.55 -0.79 -6.48
CA GLY A 31 -3.85 -0.16 -6.72
C GLY A 31 -4.64 0.07 -5.43
N PRO A 32 -5.78 0.78 -5.50
CA PRO A 32 -6.60 1.11 -4.33
C PRO A 32 -7.02 -0.12 -3.51
N GLN A 33 -7.23 -1.26 -4.15
CA GLN A 33 -7.58 -2.53 -3.49
C GLN A 33 -6.47 -3.08 -2.57
N ASP A 34 -5.22 -2.62 -2.74
CA ASP A 34 -4.12 -2.99 -1.85
C ASP A 34 -4.19 -2.25 -0.51
N LEU A 35 -4.93 -1.13 -0.41
CA LEU A 35 -5.01 -0.32 0.81
C LEU A 35 -5.81 -1.00 1.92
N ASN A 36 -5.09 -1.54 2.90
CA ASN A 36 -5.66 -2.15 4.08
C ASN A 36 -4.71 -2.05 5.27
N VAL A 37 -5.28 -2.29 6.45
CA VAL A 37 -4.55 -2.58 7.68
C VAL A 37 -5.28 -3.70 8.40
N ASN A 38 -4.61 -4.83 8.60
CA ASN A 38 -5.18 -6.13 8.96
C ASN A 38 -6.38 -6.49 8.07
N ALA A 39 -7.59 -6.50 8.64
CA ALA A 39 -8.82 -6.83 7.94
C ALA A 39 -9.63 -5.59 7.50
N ALA A 40 -9.21 -4.38 7.87
CA ALA A 40 -9.89 -3.15 7.47
C ALA A 40 -9.31 -2.65 6.13
N TYR A 41 -10.15 -2.62 5.11
CA TYR A 41 -9.82 -2.09 3.79
C TYR A 41 -10.23 -0.61 3.67
N ALA A 42 -9.59 0.13 2.77
CA ALA A 42 -9.98 1.50 2.49
C ALA A 42 -11.44 1.58 2.02
N GLY A 43 -12.23 2.48 2.61
CA GLY A 43 -13.68 2.58 2.41
C GLY A 43 -14.53 1.73 3.36
N ALA A 44 -13.93 0.92 4.25
CA ALA A 44 -14.65 0.23 5.30
C ALA A 44 -15.41 1.21 6.21
N SER A 45 -16.57 0.79 6.72
CA SER A 45 -17.32 1.60 7.67
C SER A 45 -16.67 1.57 9.05
N GLU A 46 -16.92 2.59 9.88
CA GLU A 46 -16.52 2.58 11.29
C GLU A 46 -16.96 1.31 12.03
N THR A 47 -18.14 0.77 11.72
CA THR A 47 -18.64 -0.46 12.36
C THR A 47 -17.78 -1.67 12.00
N ASP A 48 -17.43 -1.82 10.72
CA ASP A 48 -16.57 -2.93 10.26
C ASP A 48 -15.17 -2.82 10.86
N VAL A 49 -14.61 -1.60 10.94
CA VAL A 49 -13.30 -1.36 11.55
C VAL A 49 -13.33 -1.69 13.04
N ARG A 50 -14.36 -1.25 13.77
CA ARG A 50 -14.52 -1.56 15.20
C ARG A 50 -14.66 -3.07 15.43
N GLN A 51 -15.32 -3.80 14.53
CA GLN A 51 -15.39 -5.26 14.61
C GLN A 51 -14.01 -5.92 14.43
N ALA A 52 -13.14 -5.36 13.60
CA ALA A 52 -11.81 -5.89 13.33
C ALA A 52 -10.78 -5.54 14.42
N PHE A 53 -10.84 -4.32 14.99
CA PHE A 53 -9.82 -3.79 15.90
C PHE A 53 -10.29 -3.65 17.36
N GLY A 54 -11.59 -3.74 17.63
CA GLY A 54 -12.17 -3.35 18.90
C GLY A 54 -12.26 -1.83 19.05
N GLU A 55 -12.54 -1.38 20.28
CA GLU A 55 -12.65 0.05 20.58
C GLU A 55 -11.28 0.75 20.56
N PRO A 56 -11.19 1.96 19.99
CA PRO A 56 -9.97 2.74 20.03
C PRO A 56 -9.69 3.26 21.44
N VAL A 57 -8.42 3.56 21.72
CA VAL A 57 -7.99 4.24 22.95
C VAL A 57 -8.56 5.65 23.01
N SER A 58 -8.62 6.34 21.87
CA SER A 58 -9.30 7.63 21.74
C SER A 58 -9.89 7.82 20.34
N ALA A 59 -10.96 8.61 20.28
CA ALA A 59 -11.59 9.03 19.04
C ALA A 59 -11.88 10.53 19.09
N GLU A 60 -11.47 11.25 18.06
CA GLU A 60 -11.70 12.70 17.90
C GLU A 60 -12.43 12.93 16.57
N THR A 61 -13.44 13.79 16.58
CA THR A 61 -14.17 14.18 15.37
C THR A 61 -14.09 15.68 15.19
N SER A 62 -13.77 16.11 13.98
CA SER A 62 -13.75 17.51 13.57
C SER A 62 -14.44 17.67 12.22
N THR A 63 -14.91 18.87 11.95
CA THR A 63 -15.44 19.24 10.63
C THR A 63 -14.40 20.13 9.96
N GLN A 64 -13.97 19.77 8.76
CA GLN A 64 -13.03 20.58 8.01
C GLN A 64 -13.70 21.87 7.54
N ALA A 65 -13.13 23.02 7.89
CA ALA A 65 -13.76 24.31 7.57
C ALA A 65 -13.80 24.60 6.06
N ALA A 66 -12.86 24.05 5.29
CA ALA A 66 -12.75 24.29 3.85
C ALA A 66 -13.76 23.49 3.03
N THR A 67 -13.95 22.20 3.36
CA THR A 67 -14.81 21.28 2.59
C THR A 67 -16.17 21.05 3.24
N GLY A 68 -16.26 21.23 4.57
CA GLY A 68 -17.43 20.83 5.36
C GLY A 68 -17.44 19.34 5.73
N ASP A 69 -16.42 18.57 5.31
CA ASP A 69 -16.38 17.13 5.55
C ASP A 69 -16.14 16.82 7.02
N THR A 70 -16.77 15.74 7.49
CA THR A 70 -16.51 15.21 8.82
C THR A 70 -15.29 14.30 8.79
N LEU A 71 -14.25 14.68 9.55
CA LEU A 71 -13.05 13.87 9.78
C LEU A 71 -13.09 13.29 11.20
N THR A 72 -13.05 11.97 11.29
CA THR A 72 -12.92 11.24 12.56
C THR A 72 -11.58 10.52 12.60
N THR A 73 -10.82 10.74 13.67
CA THR A 73 -9.52 10.09 13.90
C THR A 73 -9.63 9.14 15.08
N TRP A 74 -9.33 7.86 14.88
CA TRP A 74 -9.24 6.84 15.91
C TRP A 74 -7.78 6.51 16.20
N ARG A 75 -7.42 6.40 17.48
CA ARG A 75 -6.07 6.06 17.91
C ARG A 75 -6.07 4.78 18.73
N TYR A 76 -5.16 3.89 18.36
CA TYR A 76 -4.79 2.66 19.07
C TYR A 76 -3.31 2.77 19.47
N ASP A 77 -2.76 1.76 20.15
CA ASP A 77 -1.34 1.73 20.48
C ASP A 77 -0.49 1.54 19.20
N GLY A 78 0.19 2.60 18.78
CA GLY A 78 1.05 2.63 17.58
C GLY A 78 0.32 2.53 16.24
N LEU A 79 -1.00 2.76 16.19
CA LEU A 79 -1.83 2.80 14.99
C LEU A 79 -2.85 3.96 15.07
N THR A 80 -2.93 4.76 14.01
CA THR A 80 -3.93 5.81 13.83
C THR A 80 -4.75 5.50 12.57
N LEU A 81 -6.07 5.57 12.69
CA LEU A 81 -7.02 5.43 11.59
C LEU A 81 -7.76 6.74 11.37
N ARG A 82 -7.98 7.11 10.12
CA ARG A 82 -8.68 8.33 9.70
C ARG A 82 -9.91 7.95 8.88
N PHE A 83 -11.02 8.57 9.21
CA PHE A 83 -12.31 8.39 8.56
C PHE A 83 -12.81 9.72 8.02
N THR A 84 -13.16 9.76 6.75
CA THR A 84 -13.87 10.91 6.15
C THR A 84 -15.30 10.47 5.87
N GLU A 85 -16.29 11.22 6.34
CA GLU A 85 -17.72 10.89 6.14
C GLU A 85 -18.07 9.44 6.60
N GLY A 86 -17.46 9.00 7.71
CA GLY A 86 -17.67 7.66 8.29
C GLY A 86 -17.02 6.49 7.52
N ARG A 87 -16.15 6.78 6.55
CA ARG A 87 -15.43 5.79 5.73
C ARG A 87 -13.94 5.85 5.99
N LEU A 88 -13.30 4.71 6.17
CA LEU A 88 -11.86 4.63 6.40
C LEU A 88 -11.08 5.16 5.18
N THR A 89 -10.44 6.31 5.32
CA THR A 89 -9.70 6.99 4.25
C THR A 89 -8.20 7.04 4.50
N GLY A 90 -7.72 6.68 5.69
CA GLY A 90 -6.29 6.56 5.91
C GLY A 90 -5.92 5.73 7.12
N ALA A 91 -4.71 5.20 7.11
CA ALA A 91 -4.08 4.56 8.24
C ALA A 91 -2.61 4.96 8.34
N ASP A 92 -2.09 4.98 9.55
CA ASP A 92 -0.71 5.31 9.87
C ASP A 92 -0.27 4.48 11.07
N TRP A 93 0.85 3.78 10.97
CA TRP A 93 1.35 2.99 12.09
C TRP A 93 2.85 2.82 12.13
N THR A 94 3.34 2.74 13.37
CA THR A 94 4.75 2.50 13.73
C THR A 94 4.91 1.22 14.55
N SER A 95 3.81 0.59 14.94
CA SER A 95 3.83 -0.71 15.61
C SER A 95 4.06 -1.86 14.61
N PRO A 96 4.83 -2.90 14.95
CA PRO A 96 4.98 -4.08 14.09
C PRO A 96 3.79 -5.05 14.16
N ALA A 97 2.79 -4.79 15.01
CA ALA A 97 1.65 -5.68 15.20
C ALA A 97 0.67 -5.72 14.02
N PRO A 98 0.29 -4.60 13.37
CA PRO A 98 -0.59 -4.63 12.22
C PRO A 98 0.13 -5.13 10.95
N ASN A 99 -0.55 -5.98 10.19
CA ASN A 99 -0.18 -6.27 8.81
C ASN A 99 -0.76 -5.19 7.89
N GLY A 100 0.02 -4.70 6.95
CA GLY A 100 -0.40 -3.77 5.92
C GLY A 100 -0.65 -4.43 4.57
N PRO A 101 -0.67 -3.62 3.50
CA PRO A 101 -0.82 -4.06 2.13
C PRO A 101 0.13 -5.22 1.80
N ARG A 102 -0.42 -6.30 1.22
CA ARG A 102 0.32 -7.52 0.82
C ARG A 102 1.11 -8.18 1.96
N GLY A 103 0.68 -7.98 3.21
CA GLY A 103 1.30 -8.55 4.40
C GLY A 103 2.57 -7.82 4.87
N LEU A 104 2.88 -6.65 4.30
CA LEU A 104 4.01 -5.83 4.70
C LEU A 104 3.80 -5.21 6.09
N LYS A 105 4.86 -5.05 6.87
CA LYS A 105 4.80 -4.53 8.23
C LYS A 105 6.03 -3.72 8.61
N VAL A 106 5.92 -2.98 9.72
CA VAL A 106 7.07 -2.33 10.35
C VAL A 106 8.10 -3.40 10.73
N GLY A 107 9.37 -3.13 10.42
CA GLY A 107 10.48 -4.06 10.56
C GLY A 107 10.88 -4.79 9.28
N ASP A 108 10.07 -4.77 8.22
CA ASP A 108 10.44 -5.37 6.94
C ASP A 108 11.60 -4.60 6.28
N SER A 109 12.41 -5.28 5.47
CA SER A 109 13.52 -4.66 4.75
C SER A 109 13.05 -3.88 3.52
N LEU A 110 13.89 -2.97 3.02
CA LEU A 110 13.64 -2.27 1.75
C LEU A 110 13.41 -3.25 0.57
N ASP A 111 14.19 -4.33 0.51
CA ASP A 111 14.03 -5.36 -0.52
C ASP A 111 12.68 -6.08 -0.43
N THR A 112 12.18 -6.30 0.78
CA THR A 112 10.87 -6.91 1.00
C THR A 112 9.76 -5.99 0.51
N VAL A 113 9.83 -4.70 0.84
CA VAL A 113 8.85 -3.69 0.41
C VAL A 113 8.84 -3.50 -1.10
N THR A 114 10.02 -3.36 -1.71
CA THR A 114 10.13 -3.15 -3.16
C THR A 114 9.85 -4.41 -3.98
N GLY A 115 10.05 -5.60 -3.39
CA GLY A 115 9.71 -6.88 -4.01
C GLY A 115 8.24 -7.28 -3.92
N ALA A 116 7.44 -6.61 -3.07
CA ALA A 116 6.02 -6.91 -2.90
C ALA A 116 5.13 -6.40 -4.05
N PHE A 117 5.62 -5.44 -4.84
CA PHE A 117 4.90 -4.81 -5.93
C PHE A 117 5.62 -5.00 -7.27
N TYR A 118 4.89 -4.76 -8.37
CA TYR A 118 5.48 -4.75 -9.70
C TYR A 118 6.71 -3.85 -9.75
N ARG A 119 7.76 -4.29 -10.44
CA ARG A 119 8.94 -3.50 -10.78
C ARG A 119 9.26 -3.73 -12.25
N ASP A 120 9.39 -2.64 -13.00
CA ASP A 120 9.82 -2.71 -14.39
C ASP A 120 11.32 -3.08 -14.44
N ALA A 121 11.67 -4.08 -15.25
CA ALA A 121 13.04 -4.54 -15.42
C ALA A 121 13.95 -3.46 -16.02
N ALA A 122 13.39 -2.51 -16.77
CA ALA A 122 14.11 -1.40 -17.39
C ALA A 122 14.10 -0.11 -16.53
N ALA A 123 13.51 -0.15 -15.34
CA ALA A 123 13.38 1.03 -14.51
C ALA A 123 14.73 1.49 -13.94
N SER A 124 14.82 2.79 -13.60
CA SER A 124 15.98 3.31 -12.88
C SER A 124 16.02 2.78 -11.45
N GLU A 125 17.10 3.07 -10.71
CA GLU A 125 17.22 2.62 -9.32
C GLU A 125 16.09 3.17 -8.43
N ASP A 126 15.70 4.43 -8.65
CA ASP A 126 14.76 5.17 -7.81
C ASP A 126 13.31 5.16 -8.35
N VAL A 127 13.06 4.61 -9.53
CA VAL A 127 11.72 4.43 -10.07
C VAL A 127 11.47 2.94 -10.21
N LEU A 128 10.48 2.40 -9.50
CA LEU A 128 10.11 0.98 -9.61
C LEU A 128 9.26 0.75 -10.87
N TYR A 129 8.31 1.64 -11.12
CA TYR A 129 7.52 1.72 -12.34
C TYR A 129 6.80 3.07 -12.39
N THR A 130 6.30 3.45 -13.57
CA THR A 130 5.51 4.67 -13.77
C THR A 130 4.60 4.53 -14.99
N ALA A 131 3.51 5.28 -15.05
CA ALA A 131 2.68 5.38 -16.26
C ALA A 131 3.23 6.41 -17.26
N GLY A 132 4.16 7.27 -16.84
CA GLY A 132 4.77 8.30 -17.68
C GLY A 132 5.43 9.40 -16.85
N TRP A 133 5.82 10.48 -17.52
CA TRP A 133 6.42 11.66 -16.90
C TRP A 133 5.59 12.91 -17.26
N VAL A 134 5.42 13.81 -16.30
CA VAL A 134 4.69 15.07 -16.48
C VAL A 134 5.66 16.24 -16.37
N ASP A 135 6.10 16.77 -17.51
CA ASP A 135 7.11 17.84 -17.57
C ASP A 135 6.70 19.10 -16.80
N ALA A 136 5.43 19.49 -16.86
CA ALA A 136 4.93 20.68 -16.18
C ALA A 136 5.08 20.61 -14.65
N LEU A 137 5.03 19.40 -14.08
CA LEU A 137 5.15 19.16 -12.64
C LEU A 137 6.53 18.62 -12.25
N GLN A 138 7.36 18.26 -13.23
CA GLN A 138 8.61 17.52 -13.00
C GLN A 138 8.38 16.28 -12.12
N ALA A 139 7.34 15.50 -12.43
CA ALA A 139 6.86 14.40 -11.61
C ALA A 139 6.45 13.16 -12.42
N GLN A 140 6.42 12.01 -11.76
CA GLN A 140 5.93 10.76 -12.34
C GLN A 140 4.40 10.79 -12.47
N LEU A 141 3.88 10.31 -13.60
CA LEU A 141 2.44 10.13 -13.81
C LEU A 141 1.98 8.82 -13.15
N PRO A 142 0.99 8.84 -12.24
CA PRO A 142 0.47 7.63 -11.65
C PRO A 142 -0.27 6.73 -12.67
N PRO A 143 -0.39 5.41 -12.43
CA PRO A 143 0.19 4.70 -11.31
C PRO A 143 1.71 4.59 -11.37
N TYR A 144 2.38 4.81 -10.24
CA TYR A 144 3.83 4.68 -10.10
C TYR A 144 4.23 4.06 -8.77
N GLY A 145 5.48 3.58 -8.70
CA GLY A 145 6.19 3.27 -7.48
C GLY A 145 7.58 3.89 -7.55
N ILE A 146 8.01 4.62 -6.53
CA ILE A 146 9.31 5.31 -6.49
C ILE A 146 10.00 5.09 -5.14
N VAL A 147 11.31 5.22 -5.15
CA VAL A 147 12.19 5.20 -3.97
C VAL A 147 12.84 6.58 -3.87
N ILE A 148 12.59 7.28 -2.76
CA ILE A 148 13.15 8.59 -2.47
C ILE A 148 14.24 8.38 -1.40
N ARG A 149 15.48 8.74 -1.73
CA ARG A 149 16.61 8.66 -0.81
C ARG A 149 16.88 10.05 -0.24
N HIS A 150 16.90 10.16 1.09
CA HIS A 150 17.13 11.40 1.79
C HIS A 150 18.61 11.60 2.13
N ALA A 151 19.00 12.84 2.42
CA ALA A 151 20.39 13.18 2.72
C ALA A 151 20.92 12.55 4.03
N ASP A 152 20.03 12.20 4.95
CA ASP A 152 20.34 11.50 6.21
C ASP A 152 20.45 9.96 6.04
N GLY A 153 20.35 9.49 4.80
CA GLY A 153 20.40 8.07 4.44
C GLY A 153 19.08 7.33 4.63
N SER A 154 18.03 7.97 5.17
CA SER A 154 16.71 7.36 5.26
C SER A 154 16.10 7.22 3.86
N VAL A 155 15.16 6.29 3.73
CA VAL A 155 14.51 5.99 2.45
C VAL A 155 13.00 6.04 2.61
N THR A 156 12.33 6.66 1.66
CA THR A 156 10.88 6.60 1.52
C THR A 156 10.53 5.81 0.27
N VAL A 157 9.73 4.75 0.39
CA VAL A 157 9.13 4.08 -0.76
C VAL A 157 7.69 4.57 -0.90
N GLN A 158 7.34 5.13 -2.04
CA GLN A 158 5.99 5.63 -2.30
C GLN A 158 5.37 4.92 -3.50
N TYR A 159 4.15 4.44 -3.31
CA TYR A 159 3.28 3.96 -4.37
C TYR A 159 2.08 4.88 -4.49
N LEU A 160 1.72 5.20 -5.73
CA LEU A 160 0.57 6.03 -6.02
C LEU A 160 -0.23 5.42 -7.17
N ALA A 161 -1.55 5.39 -7.04
CA ALA A 161 -2.45 4.89 -8.07
C ALA A 161 -3.74 5.72 -8.06
N PRO A 162 -4.33 6.02 -9.23
CA PRO A 162 -5.61 6.73 -9.24
C PRO A 162 -6.72 5.81 -8.69
N VAL A 163 -7.65 6.38 -7.93
CA VAL A 163 -8.78 5.62 -7.35
C VAL A 163 -9.71 5.14 -8.47
N GLU A 164 -9.94 6.00 -9.45
CA GLU A 164 -10.65 5.70 -10.68
C GLU A 164 -9.73 5.91 -11.87
N PRO A 165 -9.91 5.18 -12.99
CA PRO A 165 -9.14 5.46 -14.20
C PRO A 165 -9.25 6.93 -14.61
N TYR A 166 -8.14 7.54 -15.01
CA TYR A 166 -8.13 8.93 -15.43
C TYR A 166 -9.10 9.18 -16.59
N ALA A 167 -9.90 10.23 -16.43
CA ALA A 167 -10.78 10.72 -17.49
C ALA A 167 -9.97 11.30 -18.65
N ALA A 168 -10.64 11.49 -19.79
CA ALA A 168 -9.99 11.88 -21.05
C ALA A 168 -9.35 13.28 -21.00
N ASP A 169 -9.82 14.14 -20.12
CA ASP A 169 -9.27 15.47 -19.81
C ASP A 169 -7.88 15.37 -19.17
N VAL A 170 -7.68 14.50 -18.18
CA VAL A 170 -6.36 14.25 -17.59
C VAL A 170 -5.40 13.63 -18.61
N ALA A 171 -5.91 12.80 -19.53
CA ALA A 171 -5.10 12.32 -20.65
C ALA A 171 -4.67 13.45 -21.61
N ALA A 172 -5.49 14.50 -21.76
CA ALA A 172 -5.18 15.67 -22.58
C ALA A 172 -4.31 16.71 -21.85
N SER A 173 -4.40 16.77 -20.52
CA SER A 173 -3.69 17.69 -19.63
C SER A 173 -3.16 16.92 -18.42
N PRO A 174 -2.04 16.18 -18.55
CA PRO A 174 -1.57 15.29 -17.48
C PRO A 174 -1.36 15.99 -16.14
N ALA A 175 -1.00 17.27 -16.12
CA ALA A 175 -0.83 18.03 -14.88
C ALA A 175 -2.09 18.09 -14.01
N GLU A 176 -3.28 17.90 -14.58
CA GLU A 176 -4.55 17.88 -13.85
C GLU A 176 -4.73 16.63 -12.99
N TYR A 177 -3.86 15.62 -13.12
CA TYR A 177 -3.94 14.43 -12.28
C TYR A 177 -3.94 14.79 -10.80
N VAL A 178 -3.26 15.85 -10.36
CA VAL A 178 -3.13 16.25 -8.95
C VAL A 178 -4.46 16.59 -8.25
N TYR A 179 -5.49 16.91 -9.04
CA TYR A 179 -6.84 17.21 -8.54
C TYR A 179 -7.75 15.97 -8.50
N GLN A 180 -7.28 14.84 -9.02
CA GLN A 180 -7.99 13.57 -8.94
C GLN A 180 -7.71 12.91 -7.60
N SER A 181 -8.59 12.00 -7.17
CA SER A 181 -8.34 11.18 -5.98
C SER A 181 -7.37 10.03 -6.28
N HIS A 182 -6.42 9.80 -5.38
CA HIS A 182 -5.45 8.71 -5.45
C HIS A 182 -5.46 7.85 -4.19
N ALA A 183 -5.12 6.59 -4.39
CA ALA A 183 -4.56 5.74 -3.37
C ALA A 183 -3.07 6.05 -3.23
N ILE A 184 -2.63 6.31 -2.01
CA ILE A 184 -1.24 6.62 -1.67
C ILE A 184 -0.80 5.62 -0.61
N LEU A 185 0.35 4.99 -0.81
CA LEU A 185 0.99 4.11 0.16
C LEU A 185 2.45 4.49 0.30
N THR A 186 2.88 4.76 1.52
CA THR A 186 4.22 5.22 1.86
C THR A 186 4.82 4.32 2.94
N PHE A 187 6.08 3.95 2.74
CA PHE A 187 6.91 3.26 3.72
C PHE A 187 8.11 4.15 4.06
N SER A 188 8.31 4.45 5.33
CA SER A 188 9.53 5.12 5.83
C SER A 188 10.51 4.06 6.32
N VAL A 189 11.75 4.09 5.83
CA VAL A 189 12.82 3.13 6.15
C VAL A 189 13.96 3.87 6.85
N SER A 190 14.35 3.39 8.03
CA SER A 190 15.44 4.00 8.81
C SER A 190 16.80 3.73 8.18
N SER A 191 17.67 4.74 8.20
CA SER A 191 19.08 4.62 7.82
C SER A 191 19.87 3.72 8.77
N ASP A 192 19.51 3.69 10.05
CA ASP A 192 20.24 2.95 11.08
C ASP A 192 20.03 1.43 10.96
N THR A 193 18.77 1.02 10.72
CA THR A 193 18.39 -0.39 10.72
C THR A 193 18.17 -0.95 9.33
N SER A 194 18.02 -0.09 8.30
CA SER A 194 17.59 -0.49 6.96
C SER A 194 16.26 -1.25 6.93
N THR A 195 15.38 -0.95 7.88
CA THR A 195 14.04 -1.55 8.00
C THR A 195 12.96 -0.47 8.02
N VAL A 196 11.75 -0.84 7.60
CA VAL A 196 10.55 -0.01 7.72
C VAL A 196 10.34 0.35 9.19
N VAL A 197 10.12 1.63 9.47
CA VAL A 197 9.79 2.17 10.80
C VAL A 197 8.37 2.73 10.87
N GLU A 198 7.77 3.01 9.72
CA GLU A 198 6.44 3.59 9.60
C GLU A 198 5.82 3.16 8.28
N ILE A 199 4.52 2.89 8.31
CA ILE A 199 3.71 2.67 7.13
C ILE A 199 2.52 3.61 7.21
N ASN A 200 2.27 4.31 6.11
CA ASN A 200 1.18 5.25 5.99
C ASN A 200 0.46 5.03 4.67
N TRP A 201 -0.86 5.03 4.69
CA TRP A 201 -1.64 5.14 3.48
C TRP A 201 -2.83 6.06 3.63
N SER A 202 -3.27 6.59 2.49
CA SER A 202 -4.44 7.46 2.40
C SER A 202 -5.15 7.34 1.05
N LEU A 203 -6.41 7.75 1.05
CA LEU A 203 -7.23 8.11 -0.10
C LEU A 203 -7.48 9.61 -0.06
N GLY A 204 -7.20 10.32 -1.15
CA GLY A 204 -7.41 11.76 -1.23
C GLY A 204 -6.85 12.37 -2.50
N ALA A 205 -7.10 13.66 -2.72
CA ALA A 205 -6.41 14.41 -3.77
C ALA A 205 -4.99 14.78 -3.32
N LEU A 206 -4.09 15.04 -4.28
CA LEU A 206 -2.73 15.48 -3.96
C LEU A 206 -2.64 16.97 -3.70
N ALA A 207 -3.53 17.74 -4.33
CA ALA A 207 -3.71 19.16 -4.08
C ALA A 207 -4.84 19.38 -3.07
N GLU A 208 -4.52 19.26 -1.79
CA GLU A 208 -5.36 19.71 -0.66
C GLU A 208 -4.70 20.87 0.09
#